data_AF-A0A7X9BGK1-F1
#
_entry.id   AF-A0A7X9BGK1-F1
#
_cell.length_a   1.000
_cell.length_b   1.000
_cell.length_c   1.000
_cell.angle_alpha   90.00
_cell.angle_beta   90.00
_cell.angle_gamma   90.00
#
_symmetry.space_group_name_H-M   'P 1'
#
loop_
_entity.id
_entity.type
_entity.pdbx_description
1 polymer ?
#
loop_
_entity_poly.entity_id
_entity_poly.type
_entity_poly.pdbx_seq_one_letter_code
_entity_poly.pdbx_strand_id
1 'polypeptide(L)'
;MCATDRPRVVSIVGPTASGKTGLGIAIARALAERGERAEIVNADAYQMYRGMDIGTAKPSPEELAAVPHHLIDIVDPDDAMSVARFQTLARDCIADLQSRG
;
A
#
# COMPACT_ATOMS: atom_id res chain seq x y z
N MET A 1 -32.22 -5.05 -6.79
CA MET A 1 -31.48 -4.61 -5.59
C MET A 1 -30.08 -4.23 -6.03
N CYS A 2 -29.77 -2.94 -6.08
CA CYS A 2 -28.42 -2.48 -6.41
C CYS A 2 -27.57 -2.68 -5.15
N ALA A 3 -26.64 -3.64 -5.18
CA ALA A 3 -25.63 -3.72 -4.13
C ALA A 3 -24.92 -2.36 -4.13
N THR A 4 -24.99 -1.62 -3.02
CA THR A 4 -24.16 -0.44 -2.86
C THR A 4 -22.72 -0.93 -2.88
N ASP A 5 -22.07 -0.81 -4.04
CA ASP A 5 -20.68 -1.18 -4.25
C ASP A 5 -19.82 -0.18 -3.47
N ARG A 6 -19.67 -0.45 -2.16
CA ARG A 6 -18.84 0.38 -1.31
C ARG A 6 -17.40 0.11 -1.73
N PRO A 7 -16.59 1.14 -2.00
CA PRO A 7 -15.20 0.96 -2.31
C PRO A 7 -14.55 0.11 -1.22
N ARG A 8 -14.03 -1.06 -1.60
CA ARG A 8 -13.40 -2.03 -0.70
C ARG A 8 -11.99 -1.56 -0.34
N VAL A 9 -11.91 -0.56 0.53
CA VAL A 9 -10.64 -0.02 1.04
C VAL A 9 -10.56 -0.32 2.53
N VAL A 10 -9.49 -1.01 2.93
CA VAL A 10 -9.16 -1.27 4.34
C VAL A 10 -7.92 -0.46 4.70
N SER A 11 -8.02 0.37 5.75
CA SER A 11 -6.88 1.14 6.25
C SER A 11 -6.29 0.47 7.49
N ILE A 12 -5.01 0.12 7.42
CA ILE A 12 -4.25 -0.45 8.54
C ILE A 12 -3.34 0.64 9.08
N VAL A 13 -3.72 1.22 10.23
CA VAL A 13 -3.00 2.34 10.86
C VAL A 13 -2.48 1.96 12.24
N GLY A 14 -1.36 2.56 12.63
CA GLY A 14 -0.68 2.24 13.90
C GLY A 14 0.76 2.75 13.92
N PRO A 15 1.41 2.77 15.10
CA PRO A 15 2.76 3.28 15.27
C PRO A 15 3.80 2.49 14.45
N THR A 16 4.95 3.10 14.18
CA THR A 16 6.08 2.41 13.52
C THR A 16 6.46 1.15 14.31
N ALA A 17 6.87 0.10 13.61
CA ALA A 17 7.19 -1.22 14.18
C ALA A 17 6.01 -1.97 14.85
N SER A 18 4.75 -1.57 14.62
CA SER A 18 3.58 -2.29 15.15
C SER A 18 3.12 -3.50 14.29
N GLY A 19 3.93 -3.94 13.31
CA GLY A 19 3.60 -5.10 12.46
C GLY A 19 2.57 -4.88 11.35
N LYS A 20 2.33 -3.62 10.93
CA LYS A 20 1.31 -3.28 9.91
C LYS A 20 1.53 -3.98 8.57
N THR A 21 2.77 -4.01 8.09
CA THR A 21 3.14 -4.67 6.83
C THR A 21 2.78 -6.16 6.86
N GLY A 22 3.21 -6.87 7.90
CA GLY A 22 2.89 -8.28 8.08
C GLY A 22 1.39 -8.55 8.15
N LEU A 23 0.63 -7.69 8.85
CA LEU A 23 -0.83 -7.80 8.90
C LEU A 23 -1.48 -7.59 7.53
N GLY A 24 -1.04 -6.58 6.76
CA GLY A 24 -1.53 -6.34 5.40
C GLY A 24 -1.30 -7.52 4.47
N ILE A 25 -0.10 -8.11 4.53
CA ILE A 25 0.25 -9.31 3.75
C ILE A 25 -0.60 -10.51 4.16
N ALA A 26 -0.78 -10.73 5.47
CA ALA A 26 -1.60 -11.83 5.97
C ALA A 26 -3.07 -11.71 5.52
N ILE A 27 -3.64 -10.50 5.56
CA ILE A 27 -5.00 -10.23 5.07
C ILE A 27 -5.10 -10.51 3.57
N ALA A 28 -4.14 -10.01 2.77
CA ALA A 28 -4.15 -10.20 1.33
C ALA A 28 -4.03 -11.69 0.93
N ARG A 29 -3.19 -12.46 1.62
CA ARG A 29 -3.10 -13.92 1.43
C ARG A 29 -4.40 -14.63 1.78
N ALA A 30 -5.02 -14.29 2.92
CA ALA A 30 -6.29 -14.88 3.34
C ALA A 30 -7.46 -14.56 2.39
N LEU A 31 -7.43 -13.39 1.73
CA LEU A 31 -8.38 -13.04 0.66
C LEU A 31 -8.09 -13.83 -0.62
N ALA A 32 -6.82 -13.99 -1.00
CA ALA A 32 -6.42 -14.77 -2.16
C ALA A 32 -6.88 -16.23 -2.05
N GLU A 33 -6.80 -16.84 -0.86
CA GLU A 33 -7.33 -18.18 -0.58
C GLU A 33 -8.85 -18.29 -0.80
N ARG A 34 -9.58 -17.17 -0.72
CA ARG A 34 -11.03 -17.07 -0.98
C ARG A 34 -11.35 -16.71 -2.43
N GLY A 35 -10.33 -16.60 -3.28
CA GLY A 35 -10.46 -16.17 -4.67
C GLY A 35 -10.61 -14.66 -4.84
N GLU A 36 -10.32 -13.86 -3.80
CA GLU A 36 -10.38 -12.40 -3.84
C GLU A 36 -8.96 -11.82 -3.96
N ARG A 37 -8.77 -10.82 -4.83
CA ARG A 37 -7.50 -10.12 -4.95
C ARG A 37 -7.43 -8.96 -3.97
N ALA A 38 -6.25 -8.74 -3.41
CA ALA A 38 -5.94 -7.57 -2.60
C ALA A 38 -4.49 -7.16 -2.86
N GLU A 39 -4.28 -5.86 -2.99
CA GLU A 39 -2.98 -5.23 -3.21
C GLU A 39 -2.78 -4.15 -2.14
N ILE A 40 -1.53 -3.86 -1.78
CA ILE A 40 -1.19 -2.94 -0.70
C ILE A 40 -0.82 -1.58 -1.28
N VAL A 41 -1.45 -0.51 -0.81
CA VAL A 41 -1.07 0.87 -1.13
C VAL A 41 -0.34 1.46 0.07
N ASN A 42 0.96 1.77 -0.09
CA ASN A 42 1.75 2.37 0.97
C ASN A 42 1.24 3.78 1.32
N ALA A 43 1.15 4.08 2.61
CA ALA A 43 0.77 5.38 3.14
C ALA A 43 1.83 5.97 4.10
N ASP A 44 3.01 5.35 4.22
CA ASP A 44 4.14 5.91 4.95
C ASP A 44 4.91 6.90 4.07
N ALA A 45 5.06 8.13 4.58
CA ALA A 45 5.65 9.24 3.84
C ALA A 45 7.12 9.02 3.44
N TYR A 46 7.87 8.26 4.24
CA TYR A 46 9.30 8.06 4.00
C TYR A 46 9.57 6.81 3.17
N GLN A 47 8.71 5.78 3.22
CA GLN A 47 8.87 4.58 2.38
C GLN A 47 8.66 4.84 0.88
N MET A 48 8.09 6.00 0.51
CA MET A 48 7.99 6.46 -0.87
C MET A 48 9.35 6.80 -1.51
N TYR A 49 10.39 7.02 -0.70
CA TYR A 49 11.70 7.44 -1.17
C TYR A 49 12.64 6.28 -1.50
N ARG A 50 13.33 6.41 -2.64
CA ARG A 50 14.29 5.43 -3.14
C ARG A 50 15.53 5.32 -2.26
N GLY A 51 15.96 4.09 -2.00
CA GLY A 51 17.23 3.79 -1.32
C GLY A 51 17.26 4.12 0.18
N MET A 52 16.13 4.56 0.77
CA MET A 52 16.03 4.91 2.19
C MET A 52 15.58 3.74 3.08
N ASP A 53 15.99 2.50 2.78
CA ASP A 53 15.28 1.30 3.24
C ASP A 53 15.36 1.05 4.75
N ILE A 54 16.55 1.17 5.34
CA ILE A 54 16.80 0.82 6.75
C ILE A 54 16.15 1.84 7.69
N GLY A 55 16.38 3.13 7.46
CA GLY A 55 15.91 4.20 8.34
C GLY A 55 14.38 4.37 8.34
N THR A 56 13.71 3.89 7.29
CA THR A 56 12.25 4.01 7.14
C THR A 56 11.53 2.70 7.43
N ALA A 57 12.24 1.69 7.93
CA ALA A 57 11.71 0.34 8.16
C ALA A 57 10.92 -0.19 6.95
N LYS A 58 11.48 -0.02 5.75
CA LYS A 58 10.84 -0.44 4.50
C LYS A 58 10.60 -1.96 4.53
N PRO A 59 9.47 -2.46 3.99
CA PRO A 59 9.25 -3.90 3.85
C PRO A 59 10.46 -4.57 3.18
N SER A 60 10.83 -5.74 3.70
CA SER A 60 11.91 -6.55 3.15
C SER A 60 11.57 -7.01 1.71
N PRO A 61 12.59 -7.40 0.91
CA PRO A 61 12.33 -7.96 -0.42
C PRO A 61 11.38 -9.15 -0.43
N GLU A 62 11.42 -9.99 0.61
CA GLU A 62 10.51 -11.12 0.78
C GLU A 62 9.05 -10.65 0.99
N GLU A 63 8.85 -9.64 1.82
CA GLU A 63 7.53 -9.04 2.06
C GLU A 63 6.98 -8.35 0.80
N LEU A 64 7.83 -7.64 0.06
CA LEU A 64 7.45 -6.99 -1.20
C LEU A 64 7.11 -8.02 -2.29
N ALA A 65 7.77 -9.17 -2.31
CA ALA A 65 7.46 -10.26 -3.22
C ALA A 65 6.17 -11.03 -2.84
N ALA A 66 5.72 -10.92 -1.59
CA ALA A 66 4.58 -11.68 -1.10
C ALA A 66 3.24 -11.20 -1.68
N VAL A 67 3.09 -9.89 -1.89
CA VAL A 67 1.86 -9.22 -2.37
C VAL A 67 2.28 -7.96 -3.14
N PRO A 68 1.59 -7.55 -4.22
CA PRO A 68 1.88 -6.29 -4.88
C PRO A 68 1.77 -5.09 -3.92
N HIS A 69 2.84 -4.27 -3.87
CA HIS A 69 2.90 -3.03 -3.11
C HIS A 69 3.02 -1.84 -4.05
N HIS A 70 2.21 -0.81 -3.81
CA HIS A 70 2.17 0.44 -4.56
C HIS A 70 2.67 1.60 -3.72
N LEU A 71 3.12 2.68 -4.37
CA LEU A 71 3.62 3.90 -3.73
C LEU A 71 4.79 3.67 -2.77
N ILE A 72 5.62 2.68 -3.09
CA ILE A 72 6.91 2.43 -2.45
C ILE A 72 7.99 2.69 -3.49
N ASP A 73 9.09 3.32 -3.12
CA ASP A 73 10.16 3.64 -4.07
C ASP A 73 9.59 4.34 -5.32
N ILE A 74 8.97 5.50 -5.15
CA ILE A 74 8.37 6.30 -6.24
C ILE A 74 8.91 7.73 -6.32
N VAL A 75 9.77 8.12 -5.38
CA VAL A 75 10.34 9.48 -5.27
C VAL A 75 11.85 9.38 -5.08
N ASP A 76 12.60 10.21 -5.78
CA ASP A 76 14.04 10.34 -5.53
C ASP A 76 14.29 11.13 -4.24
N PRO A 77 15.34 10.83 -3.45
CA PRO A 77 15.62 11.51 -2.17
C PRO A 77 15.68 13.04 -2.25
N ASP A 78 16.09 13.59 -3.39
CA ASP A 78 16.21 15.03 -3.63
C ASP A 78 14.86 15.69 -4.00
N ASP A 79 13.81 14.91 -4.25
CA ASP A 79 12.50 15.39 -4.66
C ASP A 79 11.54 15.59 -3.48
N ALA A 80 10.68 16.60 -3.60
CA ALA A 80 9.63 16.84 -2.61
C ALA A 80 8.40 15.93 -2.81
N MET A 81 7.95 15.28 -1.73
CA MET A 81 6.65 14.62 -1.64
C MET A 81 5.75 15.40 -0.67
N SER A 82 4.64 15.94 -1.19
CA SER A 82 3.64 16.67 -0.40
C SER A 82 2.40 15.80 -0.15
N VAL A 83 1.63 16.15 0.89
CA VAL A 83 0.34 15.48 1.17
C VAL A 83 -0.63 15.57 -0.02
N ALA A 84 -0.63 16.68 -0.76
CA ALA A 84 -1.49 16.86 -1.93
C ALA A 84 -1.07 15.93 -3.09
N ARG A 85 0.24 15.78 -3.31
CA ARG A 85 0.79 14.85 -4.31
C ARG A 85 0.47 13.41 -3.91
N PHE A 86 0.70 13.03 -2.65
CA PHE A 86 0.33 11.72 -2.12
C PHE A 86 -1.16 11.41 -2.31
N GLN A 87 -2.05 12.35 -1.94
CA GLN A 87 -3.49 12.15 -2.09
C GLN A 87 -3.91 11.90 -3.54
N THR A 88 -3.26 12.56 -4.50
CA THR A 88 -3.53 12.35 -5.92
C THR A 88 -3.09 10.95 -6.33
N LEU A 89 -1.82 10.59 -6.06
CA LEU A 89 -1.27 9.28 -6.39
C LEU A 89 -2.04 8.11 -5.74
N ALA A 90 -2.42 8.25 -4.47
CA ALA A 90 -3.17 7.22 -3.75
C ALA A 90 -4.58 7.06 -4.32
N ARG A 91 -5.28 8.15 -4.64
CA ARG A 91 -6.62 8.07 -5.25
C ARG A 91 -6.57 7.46 -6.64
N ASP A 92 -5.59 7.84 -7.45
CA ASP A 92 -5.42 7.30 -8.80
C ASP A 92 -5.09 5.80 -8.74
N CYS A 93 -4.18 5.40 -7.85
CA CYS A 93 -3.86 3.99 -7.62
C CYS A 93 -5.07 3.18 -7.14
N ILE A 94 -5.82 3.69 -6.16
CA ILE A 94 -7.04 3.02 -5.67
C ILE A 94 -8.10 2.91 -6.76
N ALA A 95 -8.27 3.94 -7.59
CA ALA A 95 -9.21 3.91 -8.70
C ALA A 95 -8.80 2.89 -9.79
N ASP A 96 -7.51 2.82 -10.13
CA ASP A 96 -6.98 1.79 -11.05
C ASP A 96 -7.27 0.39 -10.49
N LEU A 97 -6.91 0.12 -9.24
CA LEU A 97 -7.15 -1.16 -8.58
C LEU A 97 -8.63 -1.56 -8.61
N GLN A 98 -9.52 -0.63 -8.27
CA GLN A 98 -10.96 -0.87 -8.30
C GLN A 98 -11.49 -1.15 -9.71
N SER A 99 -10.90 -0.54 -10.74
CA SER A 99 -11.30 -0.77 -12.14
C SER A 99 -10.96 -2.18 -12.64
N ARG A 100 -9.99 -2.86 -12.01
CA ARG A 100 -9.53 -4.21 -12.39
C ARG A 100 -10.26 -5.33 -11.63
N GLY A 101 -11.04 -4.98 -10.61
CA GLY A 101 -11.65 -5.93 -9.65
C GLY A 101 -10.64 -6.82 -8.97
#